data_AF-F6ZKJ6-F1
#
_entry.id   AF-F6ZKJ6-F1
#
_cell.length_a   1.000
_cell.length_b   1.000
_cell.length_c   1.000
_cell.angle_alpha   90.00
_cell.angle_beta   90.00
_cell.angle_gamma   90.00
#
_symmetry.space_group_name_H-M   'P 1'
#
loop_
_entity.id
_entity.type
_entity.pdbx_description
1 polymer ?
#
loop_
_entity_poly.entity_id
_entity_poly.type
_entity_poly.pdbx_seq_one_letter_code
_entity_poly.pdbx_strand_id
1 'polypeptide(L)'
;MLASHDFLQSSMNEILSLQEILGLLSAPDVKVLAKSFRLSVQGPKPKICDAIESMCKKQKSVFTTSSGQLTSTVTKQALSLLGTCYRINRNVKKVFNRLLLVFDVTKGTEDDTDFTISIHSSNNLQHRKHQQLSAVLMEGMGRVAYPRYEVNRPTPIFGNRDELLEYEIAYQFLIDAISASDVSQWKVADDVCTQATERTPPTPCNKQLPVFL
;
A
#
# COMPACT_ATOMS: atom_id res chain seq x y z
N MET A 1 -15.83 5.24 -18.92
CA MET A 1 -14.92 4.14 -19.31
C MET A 1 -14.15 3.53 -18.13
N LEU A 2 -13.44 4.27 -17.28
CA LEU A 2 -12.71 3.64 -16.16
C LEU A 2 -13.61 3.16 -14.99
N ALA A 3 -14.61 3.95 -14.60
CA ALA A 3 -15.59 3.55 -13.59
C ALA A 3 -16.57 2.47 -14.10
N SER A 4 -16.78 2.37 -15.42
CA SER A 4 -17.68 1.38 -16.03
C SER A 4 -17.08 -0.04 -16.09
N HIS A 5 -15.78 -0.18 -15.85
CA HIS A 5 -15.07 -1.47 -15.82
C HIS A 5 -14.59 -1.84 -14.41
N ASP A 6 -15.16 -1.24 -13.37
CA ASP A 6 -14.83 -1.51 -11.95
C ASP A 6 -13.35 -1.28 -11.55
N PHE A 7 -12.61 -0.49 -12.35
CA PHE A 7 -11.26 -0.04 -11.98
C PHE A 7 -11.29 1.05 -10.92
N LEU A 8 -12.36 1.86 -10.91
CA LEU A 8 -12.57 2.96 -9.98
C LEU A 8 -13.86 2.75 -9.18
N GLN A 9 -13.75 2.85 -7.86
CA GLN A 9 -14.86 2.78 -6.93
C GLN A 9 -15.25 4.20 -6.50
N SER A 10 -16.49 4.59 -6.79
CA SER A 10 -17.06 5.89 -6.43
C SER A 10 -17.83 5.87 -5.09
N SER A 11 -18.29 4.70 -4.64
CA SER A 11 -19.04 4.54 -3.39
C SER A 11 -18.11 4.37 -2.19
N MET A 12 -17.49 5.46 -1.74
CA MET A 12 -16.63 5.47 -0.54
C MET A 12 -17.37 5.14 0.77
N ASN A 13 -18.71 5.25 0.81
CA ASN A 13 -19.52 5.04 2.01
C ASN A 13 -19.47 3.63 2.61
N GLU A 14 -19.21 2.60 1.79
CA GLU A 14 -19.27 1.20 2.23
C GLU A 14 -17.88 0.56 2.38
N ILE A 15 -16.82 1.22 1.91
CA ILE A 15 -15.50 0.59 1.69
C ILE A 15 -14.37 1.28 2.49
N LEU A 16 -14.53 2.55 2.88
CA LEU A 16 -13.48 3.28 3.61
C LEU A 16 -13.64 3.21 5.12
N SER A 17 -12.52 3.00 5.82
CA SER A 17 -12.47 3.23 7.27
C SER A 17 -12.51 4.74 7.57
N LEU A 18 -13.04 5.10 8.74
CA LEU A 18 -13.06 6.50 9.19
C LEU A 18 -11.66 7.15 9.13
N GLN A 19 -10.62 6.39 9.50
CA GLN A 19 -9.23 6.82 9.46
C GLN A 19 -8.78 7.17 8.03
N GLU A 20 -9.12 6.34 7.04
CA GLU A 20 -8.80 6.60 5.62
C GLU A 20 -9.48 7.91 5.15
N ILE A 21 -10.74 8.14 5.51
CA ILE A 21 -11.48 9.35 5.14
C ILE A 21 -10.85 10.60 5.78
N LEU A 22 -10.54 10.56 7.08
CA LEU A 22 -9.88 11.66 7.78
C LEU A 22 -8.46 11.92 7.24
N GLY A 23 -7.78 10.86 6.78
CA GLY A 23 -6.51 10.94 6.08
C GLY A 23 -6.60 11.72 4.76
N LEU A 24 -7.71 11.60 4.02
CA LEU A 24 -7.94 12.29 2.75
C LEU A 24 -8.34 13.76 2.93
N LEU A 25 -9.03 14.12 4.02
CA LEU A 25 -9.43 15.51 4.28
C LEU A 25 -8.23 16.44 4.41
N SER A 26 -8.39 17.69 3.98
CA SER A 26 -7.36 18.71 4.23
C SER A 26 -7.33 19.09 5.73
N ALA A 27 -6.20 19.60 6.22
CA ALA A 27 -6.07 20.05 7.61
C ALA A 27 -7.15 21.07 8.06
N PRO A 28 -7.57 22.07 7.25
CA PRO A 28 -8.67 22.94 7.63
C PRO A 28 -10.02 22.21 7.68
N ASP A 29 -10.30 21.28 6.77
CA ASP A 29 -11.58 20.54 6.75
C ASP A 29 -11.73 19.66 8.00
N VAL A 30 -10.64 19.02 8.45
CA VAL A 30 -10.65 18.26 9.71
C VAL A 30 -10.97 19.16 10.91
N LYS A 31 -10.52 20.42 10.90
CA LYS A 31 -10.85 21.40 11.96
C LYS A 31 -12.32 21.83 11.89
N VAL A 32 -12.87 22.03 10.69
CA VAL A 32 -14.30 22.32 10.50
C VAL A 32 -15.15 21.17 11.03
N LEU A 33 -14.78 19.94 10.71
CA LEU A 33 -15.41 18.73 11.22
C LEU A 33 -15.31 18.63 12.75
N ALA A 34 -14.12 18.86 13.32
CA ALA A 34 -13.94 18.86 14.78
C ALA A 34 -14.84 19.91 15.47
N LYS A 35 -14.95 21.11 14.89
CA LYS A 35 -15.83 22.18 15.38
C LYS A 35 -17.31 21.78 15.32
N SER A 36 -17.78 21.12 14.26
CA SER A 36 -19.18 20.70 14.17
C SER A 36 -19.56 19.67 15.24
N PHE A 37 -18.60 18.84 15.65
CA PHE A 37 -18.76 17.88 16.77
C PHE A 37 -18.36 18.44 18.14
N ARG A 38 -18.13 19.76 18.25
CA ARG A 38 -17.73 20.46 19.49
C ARG A 38 -16.44 19.91 20.12
N LEU A 39 -15.55 19.34 19.32
CA LEU A 39 -14.23 18.92 19.75
C LEU A 39 -13.30 20.14 19.78
N SER A 40 -13.01 20.66 20.97
CA SER A 40 -12.04 21.73 21.19
C SER A 40 -10.61 21.17 21.20
N VAL A 41 -10.18 20.54 20.11
CA VAL A 41 -8.83 20.01 19.95
C VAL A 41 -8.05 20.89 18.98
N GLN A 42 -6.98 21.51 19.46
CA GLN A 42 -6.03 22.26 18.65
C GLN A 42 -4.73 21.47 18.50
N GLY A 43 -4.18 21.41 17.30
CA GLY A 43 -2.93 20.70 17.06
C GLY A 43 -2.72 20.28 15.60
N PRO A 44 -1.68 19.47 15.35
CA PRO A 44 -1.43 18.85 14.05
C PRO A 44 -2.56 17.88 13.68
N LYS A 45 -2.81 17.73 12.37
CA LYS A 45 -3.84 16.86 11.78
C LYS A 45 -4.00 15.48 12.47
N PRO A 46 -2.95 14.68 12.70
CA PRO A 46 -3.09 13.36 13.34
C PRO A 46 -3.77 13.41 14.71
N LYS A 47 -3.41 14.39 15.58
CA LYS A 47 -4.01 14.51 16.91
C LYS A 47 -5.51 14.79 16.86
N ILE A 48 -5.96 15.56 15.87
CA ILE A 48 -7.38 15.87 15.69
C ILE A 48 -8.12 14.63 15.16
N CYS A 49 -7.51 13.89 14.22
CA CYS A 49 -8.05 12.61 13.75
C CYS A 49 -8.21 11.61 14.90
N ASP A 50 -7.19 11.43 15.73
CA ASP A 50 -7.21 10.52 16.89
C ASP A 50 -8.31 10.89 17.90
N ALA A 51 -8.52 12.20 18.10
CA ALA A 51 -9.58 12.70 18.97
C ALA A 51 -10.98 12.42 18.42
N ILE A 52 -11.19 12.59 17.10
CA ILE A 52 -12.45 12.25 16.42
C ILE A 52 -12.71 10.74 16.50
N GLU A 53 -11.71 9.91 16.28
CA GLU A 53 -11.84 8.45 16.42
C GLU A 53 -12.15 8.03 17.85
N SER A 54 -11.44 8.61 18.83
CA SER A 54 -11.67 8.37 20.25
C SER A 54 -13.08 8.77 20.67
N MET A 55 -13.59 9.90 20.16
CA MET A 55 -14.97 10.33 20.37
C MET A 55 -15.95 9.30 19.80
N CYS A 56 -15.75 8.88 18.55
CA CYS A 56 -16.60 7.88 17.91
C CYS A 56 -16.66 6.55 18.66
N LYS A 57 -15.54 6.14 19.28
CA LYS A 57 -15.45 4.92 20.12
C LYS A 57 -16.11 5.09 21.50
N LYS A 58 -16.03 6.29 22.09
CA LYS A 58 -16.49 6.58 23.46
C LYS A 58 -17.97 6.96 23.54
N GLN A 59 -18.47 7.73 22.57
CA GLN A 59 -19.87 8.18 22.55
C GLN A 59 -20.76 7.09 21.98
N LYS A 60 -21.31 6.23 22.85
CA LYS A 60 -22.44 5.37 22.52
C LYS A 60 -23.70 6.24 22.47
N SER A 61 -24.38 6.26 21.33
CA SER A 61 -25.61 7.03 21.14
C SER A 61 -26.64 6.65 22.20
N VAL A 62 -27.10 7.63 22.98
CA VAL A 62 -28.09 7.43 24.07
C VAL A 62 -29.51 7.26 23.52
N PHE A 63 -29.75 7.59 22.24
CA PHE A 63 -31.12 7.67 21.69
C PHE A 63 -31.52 6.52 20.76
N THR A 64 -30.65 5.55 20.46
CA THR A 64 -31.01 4.38 19.63
C THR A 64 -30.09 3.20 19.92
N THR A 65 -30.63 1.99 19.93
CA THR A 65 -29.98 0.70 20.27
C THR A 65 -28.86 0.22 19.32
N SER A 66 -28.35 1.06 18.42
CA SER A 66 -27.29 0.71 17.46
C SER A 66 -25.99 1.47 17.74
N SER A 67 -24.95 0.74 18.15
CA SER A 67 -23.60 1.21 18.52
C SER A 67 -22.74 1.78 17.36
N GLY A 68 -23.34 2.25 16.27
CA GLY A 68 -22.63 2.67 15.04
C GLY A 68 -23.18 3.91 14.32
N GLN A 69 -24.14 4.64 14.90
CA GLN A 69 -24.73 5.80 14.21
C GLN A 69 -23.79 7.01 14.18
N LEU A 70 -23.06 7.28 15.27
CA LEU A 70 -22.16 8.45 15.35
C LEU A 70 -21.03 8.35 14.31
N THR A 71 -20.41 7.18 14.19
CA THR A 71 -19.42 6.92 13.13
C THR A 71 -20.01 7.16 11.75
N SER A 72 -21.24 6.67 11.49
CA SER A 72 -21.91 6.89 10.20
C SER A 72 -22.22 8.37 9.90
N THR A 73 -22.55 9.17 10.93
CA THR A 73 -22.81 10.60 10.75
C THR A 73 -21.52 11.38 10.52
N VAL A 74 -20.46 11.03 11.23
CA VAL A 74 -19.13 11.62 11.05
C VAL A 74 -18.59 11.27 9.66
N THR A 75 -18.72 10.03 9.20
CA THR A 75 -18.28 9.63 7.86
C THR A 75 -19.09 10.33 6.77
N LYS A 76 -20.42 10.40 6.89
CA LYS A 76 -21.27 11.15 5.95
C LYS A 76 -20.88 12.62 5.86
N GLN A 77 -20.65 13.27 6.99
CA GLN A 77 -20.26 14.67 7.02
C GLN A 77 -18.84 14.89 6.48
N ALA A 78 -17.89 14.01 6.82
CA ALA A 78 -16.55 14.06 6.26
C ALA A 78 -16.57 13.87 4.74
N LEU A 79 -17.37 12.94 4.22
CA LEU A 79 -17.51 12.73 2.77
C LEU A 79 -18.19 13.92 2.07
N SER A 80 -19.13 14.60 2.74
CA SER A 80 -19.68 15.86 2.22
C SER A 80 -18.63 16.96 2.09
N LEU A 81 -17.62 17.00 2.97
CA LEU A 81 -16.52 17.96 2.89
C LEU A 81 -15.49 17.56 1.82
N LEU A 82 -15.26 16.26 1.63
CA LEU A 82 -14.31 15.72 0.66
C LEU A 82 -14.81 15.86 -0.80
N GLY A 83 -16.14 15.90 -0.99
CA GLY A 83 -16.76 15.99 -2.31
C GLY A 83 -16.66 14.69 -3.11
N THR A 84 -16.64 14.78 -4.43
CA THR A 84 -16.58 13.61 -5.32
C THR A 84 -15.17 13.02 -5.32
N CYS A 85 -15.03 11.80 -4.79
CA CYS A 85 -13.75 11.09 -4.74
C CYS A 85 -13.84 9.70 -5.36
N TYR A 86 -12.73 9.27 -5.94
CA TYR A 86 -12.60 7.95 -6.56
C TYR A 86 -11.44 7.20 -5.91
N ARG A 87 -11.66 5.92 -5.61
CA ARG A 87 -10.61 5.01 -5.16
C ARG A 87 -10.32 4.00 -6.26
N ILE A 88 -9.04 3.70 -6.49
CA ILE A 88 -8.67 2.57 -7.35
C ILE A 88 -9.08 1.27 -6.65
N ASN A 89 -9.75 0.38 -7.39
CA ASN A 89 -10.15 -0.93 -6.89
C ASN A 89 -8.91 -1.70 -6.39
N ARG A 90 -8.93 -2.09 -5.10
CA ARG A 90 -7.79 -2.74 -4.44
C ARG A 90 -7.41 -4.06 -5.13
N ASN A 91 -8.40 -4.81 -5.62
CA ASN A 91 -8.16 -6.11 -6.25
C ASN A 91 -7.45 -5.93 -7.59
N VAL A 92 -7.93 -4.97 -8.40
CA VAL A 92 -7.31 -4.62 -9.67
C VAL A 92 -5.89 -4.09 -9.43
N LYS A 93 -5.71 -3.20 -8.45
CA LYS A 93 -4.38 -2.70 -8.05
C LYS A 93 -3.41 -3.83 -7.67
N LYS A 94 -3.87 -4.86 -6.96
CA LYS A 94 -3.04 -6.03 -6.60
C LYS A 94 -2.57 -6.79 -7.85
N VAL A 95 -3.41 -6.92 -8.87
CA VAL A 95 -3.00 -7.57 -10.14
C VAL A 95 -1.88 -6.79 -10.82
N PHE A 96 -2.02 -5.46 -10.93
CA PHE A 96 -0.95 -4.62 -11.51
C PHE A 96 0.32 -4.63 -10.66
N ASN A 97 0.21 -4.65 -9.34
CA ASN A 97 1.37 -4.78 -8.46
C ASN A 97 2.14 -6.08 -8.70
N ARG A 98 1.44 -7.21 -8.89
CA ARG A 98 2.09 -8.48 -9.23
C ARG A 98 2.74 -8.45 -10.60
N LEU A 99 2.10 -7.81 -11.58
CA LEU A 99 2.70 -7.64 -12.91
C LEU A 99 4.00 -6.83 -12.83
N LEU A 100 4.02 -5.76 -12.04
CA LEU A 100 5.23 -4.97 -11.77
C LEU A 100 6.29 -5.78 -11.04
N LEU A 101 5.89 -6.59 -10.05
CA LEU A 101 6.82 -7.48 -9.33
C LEU A 101 7.53 -8.45 -10.27
N VAL A 102 6.79 -9.07 -11.21
CA VAL A 102 7.39 -9.97 -12.21
C VAL A 102 8.34 -9.22 -13.15
N PHE A 103 8.04 -7.97 -13.48
CA PHE A 103 8.93 -7.13 -14.28
C PHE A 103 10.23 -6.79 -13.53
N ASP A 104 10.15 -6.60 -12.21
CA ASP A 104 11.30 -6.30 -11.37
C ASP A 104 12.25 -7.47 -11.22
N VAL A 105 11.72 -8.68 -11.07
CA VAL A 105 12.53 -9.91 -11.02
C VAL A 105 13.39 -10.05 -12.28
N THR A 106 12.96 -9.50 -13.42
CA THR A 106 13.72 -9.56 -14.67
C THR A 106 14.82 -8.50 -14.80
N LYS A 107 14.86 -7.51 -13.92
CA LYS A 107 15.98 -6.56 -13.82
C LYS A 107 16.96 -7.13 -12.81
N GLY A 108 18.00 -7.78 -13.31
CA GLY A 108 19.04 -8.37 -12.49
C GLY A 108 19.57 -7.40 -11.44
N THR A 109 19.90 -7.93 -10.26
CA THR A 109 20.56 -7.25 -9.14
C THR A 109 22.03 -6.95 -9.44
N GLU A 110 22.35 -6.56 -10.67
CA GLU A 110 23.73 -6.47 -11.15
C GLU A 110 24.45 -5.23 -10.60
N ASP A 111 23.69 -4.20 -10.21
CA ASP A 111 24.20 -3.03 -9.49
C ASP A 111 23.75 -3.09 -8.01
N ASP A 112 24.53 -3.82 -7.21
CA ASP A 112 24.37 -3.91 -5.75
C ASP A 112 24.38 -2.54 -5.05
N THR A 113 24.89 -1.50 -5.69
CA THR A 113 24.83 -0.11 -5.19
C THR A 113 23.44 0.49 -5.32
N ASP A 114 22.73 0.27 -6.42
CA ASP A 114 21.36 0.80 -6.59
C ASP A 114 20.33 -0.05 -5.85
N PHE A 115 20.54 -1.36 -5.70
CA PHE A 115 19.68 -2.20 -4.87
C PHE A 115 19.77 -1.80 -3.39
N THR A 116 20.97 -1.62 -2.85
CA THR A 116 21.16 -1.17 -1.45
C THR A 116 20.74 0.29 -1.24
N ILE A 117 21.14 1.22 -2.13
CA ILE A 117 20.75 2.65 -2.02
C ILE A 117 19.25 2.86 -2.18
N SER A 118 18.55 2.05 -2.99
CA SER A 118 17.07 2.13 -3.11
C SER A 118 16.31 1.38 -2.01
N ILE A 119 16.96 0.44 -1.32
CA ILE A 119 16.43 -0.24 -0.13
C ILE A 119 16.49 0.69 1.10
N HIS A 120 17.57 1.45 1.29
CA HIS A 120 17.81 2.31 2.46
C HIS A 120 16.96 3.60 2.52
N SER A 121 15.88 3.69 1.76
CA SER A 121 15.03 4.86 1.78
C SER A 121 13.56 4.46 1.70
N SER A 122 13.01 4.16 2.88
CA SER A 122 11.62 3.84 3.25
C SER A 122 10.51 4.64 2.57
N ASN A 123 10.83 5.76 1.91
CA ASN A 123 9.91 6.52 1.08
C ASN A 123 9.74 5.94 -0.35
N ASN A 124 10.47 4.90 -0.73
CA ASN A 124 10.69 4.55 -2.15
C ASN A 124 10.04 3.27 -2.70
N LEU A 125 9.10 2.56 -2.05
CA LEU A 125 8.40 1.49 -2.79
C LEU A 125 7.45 2.06 -3.86
N GLN A 126 6.70 3.10 -3.50
CA GLN A 126 5.91 3.84 -4.49
C GLN A 126 6.82 4.52 -5.51
N HIS A 127 7.98 5.01 -5.08
CA HIS A 127 8.93 5.66 -5.95
C HIS A 127 9.61 4.66 -6.91
N ARG A 128 9.94 3.44 -6.47
CA ARG A 128 10.52 2.36 -7.28
C ARG A 128 9.52 1.85 -8.31
N LYS A 129 8.26 1.58 -7.89
CA LYS A 129 7.14 1.28 -8.81
C LYS A 129 6.89 2.41 -9.80
N HIS A 130 7.00 3.67 -9.35
CA HIS A 130 6.83 4.84 -10.19
C HIS A 130 7.98 5.02 -11.19
N GLN A 131 9.23 4.82 -10.77
CA GLN A 131 10.43 4.86 -11.60
C GLN A 131 10.44 3.74 -12.65
N GLN A 132 9.93 2.56 -12.31
CA GLN A 132 9.81 1.45 -13.25
C GLN A 132 8.75 1.73 -14.32
N LEU A 133 7.58 2.18 -13.90
CA LEU A 133 6.51 2.58 -14.82
C LEU A 133 6.94 3.74 -15.71
N SER A 134 7.68 4.72 -15.16
CA SER A 134 8.21 5.83 -15.96
C SER A 134 9.27 5.35 -16.94
N ALA A 135 10.14 4.39 -16.58
CA ALA A 135 11.11 3.80 -17.51
C ALA A 135 10.43 3.08 -18.69
N VAL A 136 9.40 2.26 -18.42
CA VAL A 136 8.61 1.59 -19.47
C VAL A 136 7.88 2.61 -20.35
N LEU A 137 7.30 3.65 -19.75
CA LEU A 137 6.66 4.72 -20.49
C LEU A 137 7.66 5.48 -21.37
N MET A 138 8.85 5.77 -20.86
CA MET A 138 9.89 6.48 -21.58
C MET A 138 10.45 5.65 -22.74
N GLU A 139 10.55 4.32 -22.59
CA GLU A 139 10.82 3.41 -23.70
C GLU A 139 9.70 3.45 -24.75
N GLY A 140 8.44 3.33 -24.31
CA GLY A 140 7.27 3.42 -25.19
C GLY A 140 7.18 4.76 -25.94
N MET A 141 7.70 5.84 -25.36
CA MET A 141 7.84 7.16 -25.99
C MET A 141 9.08 7.30 -26.87
N GLY A 142 9.90 6.24 -27.00
CA GLY A 142 11.15 6.24 -27.78
C GLY A 142 12.29 7.05 -27.16
N ARG A 143 12.17 7.45 -25.89
CA ARG A 143 13.17 8.25 -25.16
C ARG A 143 14.24 7.41 -24.47
N VAL A 144 13.96 6.12 -24.27
CA VAL A 144 14.89 5.12 -23.76
C VAL A 144 14.93 3.98 -24.78
N ALA A 145 16.13 3.50 -25.12
CA ALA A 145 16.30 2.35 -26.00
C ALA A 145 17.08 1.29 -25.24
N TYR A 146 16.53 0.08 -25.15
CA TYR A 146 17.23 -1.06 -24.58
C TYR A 146 18.17 -1.71 -25.60
N PRO A 147 19.28 -2.31 -25.15
CA PRO A 147 20.13 -3.13 -26.01
C PRO A 147 19.33 -4.22 -26.71
N ARG A 148 19.74 -4.59 -27.92
CA ARG A 148 19.15 -5.74 -28.63
C ARG A 148 19.76 -7.03 -28.09
N TYR A 149 18.92 -7.88 -27.52
CA TYR A 149 19.27 -9.22 -27.08
C TYR A 149 18.16 -10.20 -27.45
N GLU A 150 18.50 -11.48 -27.55
CA GLU A 150 17.53 -12.54 -27.78
C GLU A 150 16.99 -13.05 -26.45
N VAL A 151 15.66 -13.09 -26.30
CA VAL A 151 15.01 -13.56 -25.08
C VAL A 151 14.97 -15.10 -25.10
N ASN A 152 15.78 -15.73 -24.26
CA ASN A 152 15.78 -17.18 -24.06
C ASN A 152 15.35 -17.53 -22.62
N ARG A 153 14.22 -18.22 -22.45
CA ARG A 153 13.62 -18.55 -21.15
C ARG A 153 13.37 -20.06 -21.01
N PRO A 154 14.41 -20.88 -20.74
CA PRO A 154 14.27 -22.33 -20.64
C PRO A 154 13.63 -22.80 -19.33
N THR A 155 13.74 -22.01 -18.26
CA THR A 155 13.32 -22.40 -16.90
C THR A 155 12.23 -21.48 -16.37
N PRO A 156 11.08 -22.00 -15.92
CA PRO A 156 10.07 -21.20 -15.24
C PRO A 156 10.52 -20.86 -13.82
N ILE A 157 10.57 -19.57 -13.49
CA ILE A 157 10.92 -19.07 -12.14
C ILE A 157 9.80 -19.44 -11.16
N PHE A 158 8.56 -19.13 -11.51
CA PHE A 158 7.37 -19.52 -10.74
C PHE A 158 6.66 -20.65 -11.48
N GLY A 159 6.50 -21.80 -10.82
CA GLY A 159 5.79 -22.96 -11.37
C GLY A 159 4.28 -22.78 -11.33
N ASN A 160 3.77 -22.20 -10.25
CA ASN A 160 2.33 -22.02 -10.01
C ASN A 160 1.99 -20.61 -9.55
N ARG A 161 0.72 -20.24 -9.66
CA ARG A 161 0.17 -18.98 -9.13
C ARG A 161 0.44 -18.83 -7.64
N ASP A 162 0.32 -19.91 -6.87
CA ASP A 162 0.46 -19.84 -5.42
C ASP A 162 1.90 -19.57 -4.99
N GLU A 163 2.90 -20.08 -5.74
CA GLU A 163 4.32 -19.73 -5.53
C GLU A 163 4.57 -18.23 -5.75
N LEU A 164 3.94 -17.62 -6.76
CA LEU A 164 4.03 -16.18 -6.98
C LEU A 164 3.35 -15.38 -5.85
N LEU A 165 2.26 -15.90 -5.29
CA LEU A 165 1.59 -15.24 -4.16
C LEU A 165 2.38 -15.36 -2.86
N GLU A 166 3.01 -16.50 -2.61
CA GLU A 166 3.92 -16.69 -1.48
C GLU A 166 5.14 -15.77 -1.60
N TYR A 167 5.72 -15.66 -2.80
CA TYR A 167 6.77 -14.69 -3.08
C TYR A 167 6.31 -13.25 -2.87
N GLU A 168 5.12 -12.86 -3.34
CA GLU A 168 4.54 -11.52 -3.10
C GLU A 168 4.47 -11.21 -1.60
N ILE A 169 4.05 -12.18 -0.78
CA ILE A 169 3.92 -12.03 0.68
C ILE A 169 5.30 -11.91 1.33
N ALA A 170 6.24 -12.79 1.00
CA ALA A 170 7.61 -12.74 1.53
C ALA A 170 8.31 -11.43 1.16
N TYR A 171 8.12 -10.97 -0.08
CA TYR A 171 8.63 -9.69 -0.57
C TYR A 171 8.04 -8.50 0.21
N GLN A 172 6.75 -8.55 0.55
CA GLN A 172 6.13 -7.51 1.37
C GLN A 172 6.71 -7.48 2.80
N PHE A 173 6.94 -8.63 3.43
CA PHE A 173 7.60 -8.70 4.74
C PHE A 173 9.01 -8.11 4.72
N LEU A 174 9.79 -8.41 3.67
CA LEU A 174 11.12 -7.82 3.48
C LEU A 174 11.05 -6.30 3.42
N ILE A 175 10.11 -5.75 2.63
CA ILE A 175 9.91 -4.30 2.53
C ILE A 175 9.50 -3.70 3.87
N ASP A 176 8.58 -4.35 4.58
CA ASP A 176 8.09 -3.85 5.86
C ASP A 176 9.24 -3.81 6.90
N ALA A 177 10.08 -4.85 6.94
CA ALA A 177 11.27 -4.90 7.80
C ALA A 177 12.30 -3.81 7.45
N ILE A 178 12.58 -3.59 6.16
CA ILE A 178 13.45 -2.51 5.68
C ILE A 178 12.87 -1.15 6.10
N SER A 179 11.57 -0.93 5.88
CA SER A 179 10.93 0.35 6.20
C SER A 179 10.94 0.65 7.70
N ALA A 180 10.78 -0.38 8.55
CA ALA A 180 10.88 -0.25 10.00
C ALA A 180 12.33 0.04 10.44
N SER A 181 13.31 -0.57 9.76
CA SER A 181 14.74 -0.34 10.01
C SER A 181 15.15 1.10 9.69
N ASP A 182 14.67 1.66 8.58
CA ASP A 182 14.98 3.04 8.17
C ASP A 182 14.42 4.09 9.14
N VAL A 183 13.28 3.81 9.77
CA VAL A 183 12.68 4.69 10.79
C VAL A 183 13.29 4.41 12.19
N SER A 184 14.36 3.60 12.27
CA SER A 184 15.02 3.17 13.51
C SER A 184 14.10 2.45 14.50
N GLN A 185 13.00 1.84 14.01
CA GLN A 185 12.05 1.09 14.83
C GLN A 185 12.44 -0.39 14.90
N TRP A 186 13.60 -0.67 15.49
CA TRP A 186 14.22 -2.00 15.51
C TRP A 186 13.34 -3.10 16.10
N LYS A 187 12.51 -2.78 17.11
CA LYS A 187 11.57 -3.73 17.72
C LYS A 187 10.46 -4.18 16.76
N VAL A 188 10.02 -3.28 15.89
CA VAL A 188 8.98 -3.58 14.89
C VAL A 188 9.61 -4.39 13.74
N ALA A 189 10.83 -4.06 13.34
CA ALA A 189 11.57 -4.83 12.34
C ALA A 189 11.80 -6.29 12.80
N ASP A 190 12.19 -6.49 14.07
CA ASP A 190 12.42 -7.83 14.65
C ASP A 190 11.14 -8.68 14.72
N ASP A 191 10.02 -8.07 15.13
CA ASP A 191 8.70 -8.73 15.13
C ASP A 191 8.26 -9.13 13.70
N VAL A 192 8.44 -8.25 12.72
CA VAL A 192 8.16 -8.52 11.30
C VAL A 192 9.01 -9.67 10.77
N CYS A 193 10.32 -9.69 11.08
CA CYS A 193 11.22 -10.78 10.69
C CYS A 193 10.85 -12.11 11.35
N THR A 194 10.42 -12.07 12.62
CA THR A 194 9.97 -13.26 13.35
C THR A 194 8.70 -13.82 12.71
N GLN A 195 7.72 -12.97 12.41
CA GLN A 195 6.48 -13.36 11.71
C GLN A 195 6.75 -13.92 10.31
N ALA A 196 7.71 -13.35 9.57
CA ALA A 196 8.10 -13.85 8.26
C ALA A 196 8.71 -15.26 8.35
N THR A 197 9.51 -15.51 9.38
CA THR A 197 10.16 -16.80 9.64
C THR A 197 9.15 -17.88 10.07
N GLU A 198 8.19 -17.53 10.94
CA GLU A 198 7.13 -18.46 11.35
C GLU A 198 6.21 -18.85 10.19
N ARG A 199 5.96 -17.91 9.28
CA ARG A 199 5.03 -18.09 8.17
C ARG A 199 5.64 -18.79 6.96
N THR A 200 6.95 -18.62 6.77
CA THR A 200 7.69 -19.21 5.66
C THR A 200 8.62 -20.28 6.23
N PRO A 201 8.12 -21.51 6.50
CA PRO A 201 9.00 -22.59 6.89
C PRO A 201 10.04 -22.80 5.77
N PRO A 202 11.27 -23.21 6.11
CA PRO A 202 12.30 -23.46 5.11
C PRO A 202 11.76 -24.46 4.10
N THR A 203 11.51 -24.00 2.87
CA THR A 203 10.99 -24.85 1.81
C THR A 203 11.96 -26.01 1.58
N PRO A 204 11.48 -27.26 1.50
CA PRO A 204 12.32 -28.36 1.05
C PRO A 204 12.79 -28.03 -0.37
N CYS A 205 14.08 -27.77 -0.49
CA CYS A 205 14.75 -27.37 -1.72
C CYS A 205 14.55 -28.45 -2.79
N ASN A 206 13.52 -28.30 -3.65
CA ASN A 206 13.23 -29.22 -4.75
C ASN A 206 13.31 -28.57 -6.13
N LYS A 207 13.71 -27.30 -6.20
CA LYS A 207 14.09 -26.64 -7.44
C LYS A 207 15.49 -26.08 -7.27
N GLN A 208 16.49 -26.79 -7.80
CA GLN A 208 17.84 -26.24 -7.99
C GLN A 208 17.74 -25.17 -9.09
N LEU A 209 17.25 -23.98 -8.73
CA LEU A 209 17.37 -22.81 -9.58
C LEU A 209 18.83 -22.32 -9.48
N PRO A 210 19.44 -21.90 -10.59
CA PRO A 210 20.73 -21.22 -10.54
C PRO A 210 20.60 -19.91 -9.75
N VAL A 211 21.67 -19.50 -9.08
CA VAL A 211 21.72 -18.34 -8.15
C VAL A 211 21.33 -17.01 -8.81
N PHE A 212 21.38 -16.94 -10.14
CA PHE A 212 21.00 -15.74 -10.91
C PHE A 212 19.48 -15.65 -11.20
N LEU A 213 18.67 -16.63 -10.80
CA LEU A 213 17.20 -16.65 -10.96
C LEU A 213 16.47 -16.47 -9.63
#